data_AF-A0A7K3S9K2-F1
#
_entry.id   AF-A0A7K3S9K2-F1
#
_cell.length_a   1.000
_cell.length_b   1.000
_cell.length_c   1.000
_cell.angle_alpha   90.00
_cell.angle_beta   90.00
_cell.angle_gamma   90.00
#
_symmetry.space_group_name_H-M   'P 1'
#
loop_
_entity.id
_entity.type
_entity.pdbx_description
1 polymer ?
#
loop_
_entity_poly.entity_id
_entity_poly.type
_entity_poly.pdbx_seq_one_letter_code
_entity_poly.pdbx_strand_id
1 'polypeptide(L)'
;IRPQAGGDEQTFRGSGALTQRVPTEHLIPAGTGAPARPQPVDDDLARSVSLADSLAPIGVSDTAAPHQGGGGLFDAVASVLHPSLTAPGAPGRARLYEATATPTVLEDLPRLLRDGVTGDDLYAKDGTSAGSYRMRAVVTGLSPAWGAGKTQLRTHQQAQHSTADSAGKGRAVTAGVGPAVGLGAAANAAVVRATAMPVAGARKARYSVNEQTVSSRQGAEVRGEKALYLGTVQLTVEGTGPRSAGMILRPETRVATHTLQVWVALRADEAQELGLPLPPGKQAGDFIKPPPRGEEGGAEGASAGQRHLPFGAMGSSVTLGRLDTAPLLKAVQELFATDPRLTGYLPAFGATAPSASTGREEAEAQRANYRDLMATLSETNLRVNKDQLLSTGIRVRLRRKTTMHSHDVQVRVHGDLDEATHLGDIDDWLVRSHAGVAANVQTGRSSSRSIGGMVLAQARLVPGVLTGSARYERTSSGGRRNQGGPTTRTDVLTNGSEKASAFGAALRLNVDVTMTSRQRKLARAVTPGGPGRDAPEARLLSGLHLEEQDVRLLTPAEFTVGTEEKRRLDAGGGQAPGPEQPVAAAGIGDLAALA
;
A
#
# COMPACT_ATOMS: atom_id res chain seq x y z
N ILE A 1 -5.92 -31.22 -33.38
CA ILE A 1 -6.37 -31.86 -32.11
C ILE A 1 -7.84 -32.22 -32.29
N ARG A 2 -8.18 -33.51 -32.24
CA ARG A 2 -9.56 -34.00 -32.04
C ARG A 2 -9.62 -34.60 -30.63
N PRO A 3 -10.73 -34.43 -29.89
CA PRO A 3 -10.86 -35.03 -28.58
C PRO A 3 -11.21 -36.51 -28.73
N GLN A 4 -10.54 -37.36 -27.97
CA GLN A 4 -10.98 -38.72 -27.70
C GLN A 4 -11.46 -38.75 -26.25
N ALA A 5 -12.64 -39.32 -26.03
CA ALA A 5 -13.36 -39.25 -24.76
C ALA A 5 -12.85 -40.26 -23.73
N GLY A 6 -12.78 -39.80 -22.46
CA GLY A 6 -12.76 -40.66 -21.26
C GLY A 6 -11.37 -40.96 -20.69
N GLY A 7 -11.01 -40.29 -19.59
CA GLY A 7 -9.85 -40.60 -18.74
C GLY A 7 -9.26 -39.35 -18.09
N ASP A 8 -9.43 -39.21 -16.77
CA ASP A 8 -8.98 -38.08 -15.92
C ASP A 8 -7.47 -38.04 -15.69
N GLU A 9 -6.66 -38.07 -16.75
CA GLU A 9 -5.24 -37.74 -16.67
C GLU A 9 -4.76 -37.11 -17.98
N GLN A 10 -4.58 -35.78 -17.98
CA GLN A 10 -4.01 -35.09 -19.13
C GLN A 10 -2.49 -34.99 -18.97
N THR A 11 -1.76 -35.88 -19.65
CA THR A 11 -0.31 -35.76 -19.78
C THR A 11 0.04 -34.78 -20.89
N PHE A 12 0.58 -33.62 -20.53
CA PHE A 12 1.19 -32.70 -21.49
C PHE A 12 2.68 -33.02 -21.61
N ARG A 13 3.18 -33.14 -22.86
CA ARG A 13 4.61 -33.25 -23.15
C ARG A 13 5.05 -32.07 -24.02
N GLY A 14 5.98 -31.29 -23.49
CA GLY A 14 6.74 -30.27 -24.21
C GLY A 14 8.20 -30.34 -23.78
N SER A 15 9.13 -30.07 -24.69
CA SER A 15 10.55 -30.02 -24.37
C SER A 15 10.92 -28.67 -23.76
N GLY A 16 11.12 -28.65 -22.44
CA GLY A 16 11.68 -27.55 -21.68
C GLY A 16 12.02 -28.05 -20.27
N ALA A 17 13.21 -27.75 -19.76
CA ALA A 17 13.60 -28.09 -18.41
C ALA A 17 13.36 -26.89 -17.50
N LEU A 18 12.31 -26.94 -16.67
CA LEU A 18 12.16 -26.03 -15.54
C LEU A 18 12.91 -26.65 -14.35
N THR A 19 14.12 -26.19 -14.08
CA THR A 19 14.86 -26.55 -12.87
C THR A 19 14.48 -25.60 -11.74
N GLN A 20 13.47 -25.97 -10.95
CA GLN A 20 13.14 -25.27 -9.71
C GLN A 20 13.81 -25.97 -8.53
N ARG A 21 14.57 -25.22 -7.72
CA ARG A 21 15.08 -25.71 -6.44
C ARG A 21 13.93 -25.68 -5.44
N VAL A 22 13.32 -26.85 -5.20
CA VAL A 22 12.31 -27.03 -4.15
C VAL A 22 13.00 -27.68 -2.96
N PRO A 23 12.93 -27.08 -1.74
CA PRO A 23 13.49 -27.72 -0.56
C PRO A 23 12.84 -29.09 -0.33
N THR A 24 13.63 -30.09 0.06
CA THR A 24 13.22 -31.50 0.10
C THR A 24 12.03 -31.74 1.03
N GLU A 25 11.90 -30.94 2.09
CA GLU A 25 10.78 -30.99 3.02
C GLU A 25 9.44 -30.42 2.50
N HIS A 26 9.46 -29.74 1.34
CA HIS A 26 8.25 -29.37 0.60
C HIS A 26 7.87 -30.43 -0.44
N LEU A 27 8.68 -31.48 -0.59
CA LEU A 27 8.35 -32.61 -1.43
C LEU A 27 7.48 -33.59 -0.64
N ILE A 28 6.38 -33.99 -1.25
CA ILE A 28 5.49 -35.00 -0.70
C ILE A 28 5.90 -36.34 -1.33
N PRO A 29 6.05 -37.43 -0.54
CA PRO A 29 6.36 -38.74 -1.10
C PRO A 29 5.37 -39.13 -2.19
N ALA A 30 5.87 -39.66 -3.30
CA ALA A 30 5.03 -40.17 -4.37
C ALA A 30 4.09 -41.28 -3.83
N GLY A 31 2.80 -41.19 -4.16
CA GLY A 31 1.77 -42.12 -3.65
C GLY A 31 1.08 -41.64 -2.37
N THR A 32 1.45 -40.48 -1.82
CA THR A 32 0.66 -39.84 -0.74
C THR A 32 -0.69 -39.40 -1.31
N GLY A 33 -1.78 -39.85 -0.70
CA GLY A 33 -3.14 -39.52 -1.14
C GLY A 33 -3.40 -38.01 -1.17
N ALA A 34 -4.26 -37.57 -2.07
CA ALA A 34 -4.73 -36.19 -2.11
C ALA A 34 -5.36 -35.81 -0.75
N PRO A 35 -5.23 -34.55 -0.31
CA PRO A 35 -5.90 -34.11 0.91
C PRO A 35 -7.41 -34.28 0.78
N ALA A 36 -8.09 -34.37 1.91
CA ALA A 36 -9.54 -34.32 1.93
C ALA A 36 -10.04 -33.01 1.30
N ARG A 37 -11.30 -33.02 0.84
CA ARG A 37 -11.93 -31.79 0.33
C ARG A 37 -12.01 -30.76 1.46
N PRO A 38 -11.70 -29.48 1.20
CA PRO A 38 -11.83 -28.41 2.19
C PRO A 38 -13.22 -28.41 2.81
N GLN A 39 -13.28 -28.43 4.15
CA GLN A 39 -14.52 -28.29 4.89
C GLN A 39 -14.84 -26.81 5.06
N PRO A 40 -16.12 -26.43 5.08
CA PRO A 40 -16.52 -25.04 5.34
C PRO A 40 -15.94 -24.54 6.65
N VAL A 41 -15.47 -23.29 6.65
CA VAL A 41 -15.06 -22.57 7.87
C VAL A 41 -16.06 -21.47 8.15
N ASP A 42 -16.31 -21.19 9.43
CA ASP A 42 -17.10 -20.03 9.82
C ASP A 42 -16.32 -18.72 9.64
N ASP A 43 -17.04 -17.60 9.70
CA ASP A 43 -16.48 -16.27 9.44
C ASP A 43 -15.43 -15.85 10.48
N ASP A 44 -15.56 -16.30 11.72
CA ASP A 44 -14.67 -15.94 12.83
C ASP A 44 -13.34 -16.70 12.74
N LEU A 45 -13.39 -18.00 12.40
CA LEU A 45 -12.20 -18.80 12.11
C LEU A 45 -11.53 -18.30 10.82
N ALA A 46 -12.28 -17.99 9.77
CA ALA A 46 -11.74 -17.43 8.53
C ALA A 46 -11.00 -16.11 8.80
N ARG A 47 -11.57 -15.24 9.65
CA ARG A 47 -10.94 -14.00 10.08
C ARG A 47 -9.67 -14.27 10.89
N SER A 48 -9.75 -15.14 11.88
CA SER A 48 -8.61 -15.48 12.75
C SER A 48 -7.44 -16.08 11.95
N VAL A 49 -7.72 -16.92 10.96
CA VAL A 49 -6.72 -17.46 10.03
C VAL A 49 -6.11 -16.36 9.16
N SER A 50 -6.90 -15.40 8.66
CA SER A 50 -6.38 -14.28 7.86
C SER A 50 -5.43 -13.36 8.65
N LEU A 51 -5.64 -13.25 9.96
CA LEU A 51 -4.86 -12.45 10.90
C LEU A 51 -3.67 -13.19 11.52
N ALA A 52 -3.56 -14.51 11.29
CA ALA A 52 -2.45 -15.32 11.80
C ALA A 52 -1.09 -14.78 11.32
N ASP A 53 -0.12 -14.69 12.21
CA ASP A 53 1.16 -14.06 11.89
C ASP A 53 2.06 -15.01 11.04
N SER A 54 1.83 -16.33 11.11
CA SER A 54 2.56 -17.33 10.32
C SER A 54 1.90 -17.70 8.98
N LEU A 55 0.78 -17.06 8.62
CA LEU A 55 0.05 -17.34 7.38
C LEU A 55 0.93 -17.10 6.14
N ALA A 56 1.21 -18.15 5.38
CA ALA A 56 1.92 -18.08 4.12
C ALA A 56 1.19 -18.82 3.00
N PRO A 57 0.66 -18.09 2.00
CA PRO A 57 0.24 -18.67 0.73
C PRO A 57 1.46 -19.24 0.00
N ILE A 58 1.40 -20.50 -0.44
CA ILE A 58 2.52 -21.15 -1.14
C ILE A 58 2.20 -21.56 -2.57
N GLY A 59 0.92 -21.66 -2.93
CA GLY A 59 0.52 -22.00 -4.30
C GLY A 59 -0.98 -21.91 -4.52
N VAL A 60 -1.37 -21.87 -5.80
CA VAL A 60 -2.77 -21.95 -6.24
C VAL A 60 -2.90 -23.23 -7.05
N SER A 61 -3.87 -24.09 -6.73
CA SER A 61 -4.13 -25.32 -7.48
C SER A 61 -5.10 -25.10 -8.66
N ASP A 62 -5.80 -23.98 -8.68
CA ASP A 62 -6.68 -23.57 -9.79
C ASP A 62 -5.92 -22.75 -10.85
N THR A 63 -6.36 -22.84 -12.11
CA THR A 63 -5.86 -22.00 -13.20
C THR A 63 -6.48 -20.62 -13.10
N ALA A 64 -5.94 -19.78 -12.18
CA ALA A 64 -6.43 -18.43 -11.97
C ALA A 64 -6.46 -17.56 -13.25
N ALA A 65 -5.62 -17.85 -14.25
CA ALA A 65 -5.59 -17.14 -15.53
C ALA A 65 -5.81 -18.06 -16.75
N PRO A 66 -7.05 -18.25 -17.21
CA PRO A 66 -7.32 -18.87 -18.49
C PRO A 66 -7.24 -17.86 -19.62
N HIS A 67 -6.67 -18.29 -20.74
CA HIS A 67 -6.61 -17.54 -21.98
C HIS A 67 -7.80 -17.88 -22.87
N GLN A 68 -8.54 -16.88 -23.34
CA GLN A 68 -9.67 -17.03 -24.28
C GLN A 68 -10.80 -17.95 -23.78
N GLY A 69 -11.69 -17.41 -22.93
CA GLY A 69 -12.99 -18.01 -22.65
C GLY A 69 -12.96 -19.18 -21.65
N GLY A 70 -12.13 -19.10 -20.62
CA GLY A 70 -11.94 -20.19 -19.66
C GLY A 70 -12.39 -19.90 -18.23
N GLY A 71 -13.17 -18.85 -17.97
CA GLY A 71 -13.96 -18.71 -16.74
C GLY A 71 -13.16 -18.51 -15.44
N GLY A 72 -11.89 -18.16 -15.54
CA GLY A 72 -11.02 -17.90 -14.38
C GLY A 72 -11.03 -16.45 -13.91
N LEU A 73 -10.09 -16.09 -13.03
CA LEU A 73 -10.08 -14.79 -12.35
C LEU A 73 -9.99 -13.61 -13.32
N PHE A 74 -9.19 -13.71 -14.38
CA PHE A 74 -9.13 -12.66 -15.41
C PHE A 74 -10.52 -12.37 -16.00
N ASP A 75 -11.26 -13.41 -16.38
CA ASP A 75 -12.58 -13.27 -16.98
C ASP A 75 -13.60 -12.75 -15.95
N ALA A 76 -13.50 -13.18 -14.69
CA ALA A 76 -14.33 -12.66 -13.59
C ALA A 76 -14.11 -11.15 -13.37
N VAL A 77 -12.86 -10.68 -13.31
CA VAL A 77 -12.56 -9.25 -13.16
C VAL A 77 -12.93 -8.48 -14.43
N ALA A 78 -12.68 -9.04 -15.62
CA ALA A 78 -13.06 -8.40 -16.87
C ALA A 78 -14.58 -8.24 -16.99
N SER A 79 -15.37 -9.16 -16.45
CA SER A 79 -16.84 -9.14 -16.49
C SER A 79 -17.44 -7.94 -15.75
N VAL A 80 -16.79 -7.48 -14.67
CA VAL A 80 -17.26 -6.34 -13.88
C VAL A 80 -16.80 -4.99 -14.41
N LEU A 81 -15.98 -4.97 -15.48
CA LEU A 81 -15.40 -3.77 -16.08
C LEU A 81 -16.09 -3.40 -17.39
N HIS A 82 -15.86 -2.18 -17.91
CA HIS A 82 -16.34 -1.84 -19.24
C HIS A 82 -15.56 -2.64 -20.31
N PRO A 83 -16.23 -3.26 -21.32
CA PRO A 83 -15.55 -4.09 -22.31
C PRO A 83 -14.42 -3.40 -23.09
N SER A 84 -14.49 -2.07 -23.28
CA SER A 84 -13.42 -1.32 -23.96
C SER A 84 -12.09 -1.27 -23.19
N LEU A 85 -12.11 -1.50 -21.87
CA LEU A 85 -10.91 -1.49 -21.03
C LEU A 85 -10.12 -2.80 -21.15
N THR A 86 -10.81 -3.90 -21.41
CA THR A 86 -10.25 -5.27 -21.47
C THR A 86 -10.26 -5.86 -22.89
N ALA A 87 -10.70 -5.07 -23.88
CA ALA A 87 -10.69 -5.43 -25.29
C ALA A 87 -9.26 -5.77 -25.78
N PRO A 88 -9.12 -6.67 -26.77
CA PRO A 88 -7.83 -6.96 -27.39
C PRO A 88 -7.12 -5.69 -27.86
N GLY A 89 -5.85 -5.52 -27.46
CA GLY A 89 -5.04 -4.33 -27.77
C GLY A 89 -5.30 -3.10 -26.91
N ALA A 90 -6.21 -3.15 -25.93
CA ALA A 90 -6.32 -2.11 -24.90
C ALA A 90 -5.15 -2.26 -23.90
N PRO A 91 -4.50 -1.16 -23.47
CA PRO A 91 -3.44 -1.22 -22.46
C PRO A 91 -3.96 -1.75 -21.12
N GLY A 92 -5.24 -1.50 -20.78
CA GLY A 92 -5.89 -2.05 -19.60
C GLY A 92 -5.93 -3.58 -19.57
N ARG A 93 -6.00 -4.25 -20.73
CA ARG A 93 -6.01 -5.73 -20.80
C ARG A 93 -4.70 -6.34 -20.31
N ALA A 94 -3.56 -5.78 -20.74
CA ALA A 94 -2.24 -6.28 -20.35
C ALA A 94 -1.97 -6.08 -18.85
N ARG A 95 -2.37 -4.92 -18.31
CA ARG A 95 -2.29 -4.65 -16.87
C ARG A 95 -3.17 -5.58 -16.05
N LEU A 96 -4.42 -5.79 -16.49
CA LEU A 96 -5.31 -6.73 -15.83
C LEU A 96 -4.74 -8.15 -15.86
N TYR A 97 -4.15 -8.55 -16.99
CA TYR A 97 -3.50 -9.86 -17.13
C TYR A 97 -2.38 -10.08 -16.10
N GLU A 98 -1.48 -9.11 -15.96
CA GLU A 98 -0.41 -9.15 -14.96
C GLU A 98 -0.98 -9.18 -13.53
N ALA A 99 -2.00 -8.37 -13.25
CA ALA A 99 -2.60 -8.29 -11.92
C ALA A 99 -3.41 -9.53 -11.50
N THR A 100 -3.98 -10.28 -12.46
CA THR A 100 -4.70 -11.54 -12.19
C THR A 100 -3.85 -12.78 -12.41
N ALA A 101 -2.55 -12.63 -12.68
CA ALA A 101 -1.65 -13.75 -12.83
C ALA A 101 -1.45 -14.46 -11.48
N THR A 102 -1.31 -15.80 -11.50
CA THR A 102 -1.07 -16.62 -10.31
C THR A 102 0.01 -16.08 -9.35
N PRO A 103 1.22 -15.67 -9.82
CA PRO A 103 2.24 -15.13 -8.90
C PRO A 103 1.77 -13.85 -8.19
N THR A 104 1.12 -12.93 -8.91
CA THR A 104 0.60 -11.68 -8.34
C THR A 104 -0.51 -11.95 -7.35
N VAL A 105 -1.44 -12.85 -7.67
CA VAL A 105 -2.53 -13.26 -6.78
C VAL A 105 -1.97 -13.89 -5.50
N LEU A 106 -0.92 -14.72 -5.60
CA LEU A 106 -0.29 -15.35 -4.44
C LEU A 106 0.39 -14.32 -3.54
N GLU A 107 1.10 -13.36 -4.12
CA GLU A 107 1.76 -12.26 -3.40
C GLU A 107 0.75 -11.32 -2.73
N ASP A 108 -0.37 -11.05 -3.42
CA ASP A 108 -1.45 -10.20 -2.94
C ASP A 108 -2.39 -10.92 -1.98
N LEU A 109 -2.37 -12.25 -1.90
CA LEU A 109 -3.39 -13.01 -1.15
C LEU A 109 -3.52 -12.59 0.32
N PRO A 110 -2.45 -12.35 1.09
CA PRO A 110 -2.61 -11.85 2.46
C PRO A 110 -3.39 -10.53 2.47
N ARG A 111 -3.04 -9.58 1.60
CA ARG A 111 -3.76 -8.30 1.46
C ARG A 111 -5.20 -8.49 1.01
N LEU A 112 -5.46 -9.42 0.09
CA LEU A 112 -6.81 -9.75 -0.37
C LEU A 112 -7.69 -10.29 0.76
N LEU A 113 -7.15 -11.13 1.64
CA LEU A 113 -7.87 -11.72 2.78
C LEU A 113 -8.17 -10.70 3.89
N ARG A 114 -7.34 -9.66 4.02
CA ARG A 114 -7.44 -8.63 5.06
C ARG A 114 -8.24 -7.42 4.58
N ASP A 115 -7.57 -6.53 3.85
CA ASP A 115 -8.07 -5.19 3.52
C ASP A 115 -8.69 -5.12 2.11
N GLY A 116 -8.36 -6.09 1.27
CA GLY A 116 -8.63 -6.08 -0.16
C GLY A 116 -7.57 -5.33 -0.97
N VAL A 117 -7.52 -5.62 -2.27
CA VAL A 117 -6.60 -4.99 -3.22
C VAL A 117 -7.39 -4.14 -4.21
N THR A 118 -6.90 -2.94 -4.46
CA THR A 118 -7.45 -2.05 -5.50
C THR A 118 -6.55 -2.09 -6.71
N GLY A 119 -7.13 -2.41 -7.87
CA GLY A 119 -6.40 -2.43 -9.14
C GLY A 119 -6.02 -1.04 -9.63
N ASP A 120 -4.98 -1.00 -10.46
CA ASP A 120 -4.59 0.22 -11.16
C ASP A 120 -5.65 0.71 -12.15
N ASP A 121 -5.47 1.95 -12.59
CA ASP A 121 -6.30 2.49 -13.66
C ASP A 121 -6.05 1.73 -14.97
N LEU A 122 -7.11 1.10 -15.45
CA LEU A 122 -7.20 0.41 -16.72
C LEU A 122 -7.75 1.38 -17.75
N TYR A 123 -7.02 1.53 -18.86
CA TYR A 123 -7.38 2.46 -19.93
C TYR A 123 -7.82 1.71 -21.19
N ALA A 124 -8.83 2.25 -21.86
CA ALA A 124 -9.22 1.81 -23.20
C ALA A 124 -8.13 2.18 -24.23
N LYS A 125 -8.20 1.55 -25.41
CA LYS A 125 -7.23 1.74 -26.51
C LYS A 125 -7.12 3.20 -26.97
N ASP A 126 -8.22 3.93 -26.97
CA ASP A 126 -8.33 5.34 -27.34
C ASP A 126 -8.00 6.29 -26.18
N GLY A 127 -7.77 5.74 -24.99
CA GLY A 127 -7.52 6.50 -23.76
C GLY A 127 -8.70 7.37 -23.33
N THR A 128 -9.90 7.21 -23.91
CA THR A 128 -11.07 8.05 -23.57
C THR A 128 -11.76 7.59 -22.30
N SER A 129 -11.70 6.28 -22.06
CA SER A 129 -12.34 5.60 -20.93
C SER A 129 -11.29 5.01 -20.00
N ALA A 130 -11.54 5.15 -18.71
CA ALA A 130 -10.71 4.55 -17.68
C ALA A 130 -11.58 4.00 -16.55
N GLY A 131 -11.18 2.86 -16.00
CA GLY A 131 -11.84 2.21 -14.87
C GLY A 131 -10.82 1.54 -13.98
N SER A 132 -11.30 0.97 -12.88
CA SER A 132 -10.50 0.21 -11.92
C SER A 132 -11.42 -0.85 -11.30
N TYR A 133 -10.87 -1.72 -10.47
CA TYR A 133 -11.60 -2.75 -9.75
C TYR A 133 -11.05 -2.85 -8.32
N ARG A 134 -11.86 -3.39 -7.42
CA ARG A 134 -11.41 -3.83 -6.10
C ARG A 134 -11.69 -5.31 -5.93
N MET A 135 -10.78 -6.02 -5.29
CA MET A 135 -10.89 -7.44 -4.98
C MET A 135 -10.76 -7.64 -3.48
N ARG A 136 -11.62 -8.46 -2.91
CA ARG A 136 -11.51 -8.95 -1.53
C ARG A 136 -11.63 -10.46 -1.54
N ALA A 137 -10.88 -11.12 -0.69
CA ALA A 137 -10.92 -12.56 -0.54
C ALA A 137 -11.41 -12.94 0.85
N VAL A 138 -12.06 -14.10 0.96
CA VAL A 138 -12.43 -14.73 2.23
C VAL A 138 -12.11 -16.21 2.15
N VAL A 139 -11.55 -16.78 3.21
CA VAL A 139 -11.38 -18.24 3.32
C VAL A 139 -12.75 -18.84 3.61
N THR A 140 -13.22 -19.71 2.73
CA THR A 140 -14.55 -20.35 2.83
C THR A 140 -14.47 -21.82 3.18
N GLY A 141 -13.29 -22.43 3.01
CA GLY A 141 -13.04 -23.76 3.53
C GLY A 141 -11.56 -24.08 3.69
N LEU A 142 -11.24 -25.00 4.58
CA LEU A 142 -9.89 -25.50 4.86
C LEU A 142 -9.92 -27.02 5.05
N SER A 143 -8.88 -27.70 4.59
CA SER A 143 -8.59 -29.08 4.96
C SER A 143 -7.11 -29.20 5.32
N PRO A 144 -6.77 -29.90 6.42
CA PRO A 144 -5.39 -30.27 6.68
C PRO A 144 -4.90 -31.18 5.55
N ALA A 145 -3.64 -30.98 5.17
CA ALA A 145 -2.97 -31.81 4.19
C ALA A 145 -1.79 -32.54 4.84
N TRP A 146 -0.62 -31.93 4.85
CA TRP A 146 0.62 -32.57 5.30
C TRP A 146 1.48 -31.66 6.18
N GLY A 147 2.46 -32.24 6.85
CA GLY A 147 3.53 -31.48 7.48
C GLY A 147 4.50 -30.91 6.45
N ALA A 148 4.91 -29.65 6.61
CA ALA A 148 5.86 -28.97 5.72
C ALA A 148 7.25 -28.74 6.38
N GLY A 149 7.64 -29.62 7.30
CA GLY A 149 8.93 -29.57 7.99
C GLY A 149 9.13 -28.34 8.89
N LYS A 150 10.40 -28.02 9.18
CA LYS A 150 10.84 -26.88 10.03
C LYS A 150 11.52 -25.77 9.22
N THR A 151 11.18 -25.61 7.95
CA THR A 151 11.85 -24.65 7.07
C THR A 151 11.82 -23.24 7.61
N GLN A 152 12.78 -22.44 7.19
CA GLN A 152 12.72 -21.00 7.41
C GLN A 152 11.65 -20.40 6.51
N LEU A 153 10.56 -19.87 7.09
CA LEU A 153 9.62 -19.01 6.37
C LEU A 153 9.93 -17.57 6.72
N ARG A 154 10.14 -16.73 5.72
CA ARG A 154 10.32 -15.29 5.92
C ARG A 154 9.05 -14.57 5.49
N THR A 155 8.30 -14.08 6.46
CA THR A 155 7.21 -13.13 6.20
C THR A 155 7.81 -11.73 6.35
N HIS A 156 7.80 -10.94 5.28
CA HIS A 156 8.27 -9.56 5.35
C HIS A 156 7.18 -8.63 4.82
N GLN A 157 6.88 -7.61 5.60
CA GLN A 157 6.03 -6.49 5.24
C GLN A 157 6.92 -5.27 5.11
N GLN A 158 6.88 -4.62 3.94
CA GLN A 158 7.63 -3.39 3.69
C GLN A 158 6.65 -2.26 3.45
N ALA A 159 6.78 -1.18 4.22
CA ALA A 159 6.21 0.11 3.83
C ALA A 159 7.35 1.08 3.52
N GLN A 160 7.22 1.80 2.41
CA GLN A 160 8.16 2.84 2.02
C GLN A 160 7.36 4.11 1.81
N HIS A 161 7.55 5.07 2.69
CA HIS A 161 6.95 6.39 2.57
C HIS A 161 8.02 7.37 2.10
N SER A 162 7.94 7.79 0.84
CA SER A 162 8.79 8.85 0.29
C SER A 162 8.02 10.17 0.29
N THR A 163 8.57 11.15 1.01
CA THR A 163 8.14 12.54 0.92
C THR A 163 9.19 13.30 0.14
N ALA A 164 8.81 13.80 -1.03
CA ALA A 164 9.71 14.55 -1.91
C ALA A 164 9.28 16.02 -1.97
N ASP A 165 9.99 16.87 -1.23
CA ASP A 165 9.85 18.32 -1.33
C ASP A 165 10.83 18.86 -2.38
N SER A 166 10.28 19.32 -3.51
CA SER A 166 11.07 19.92 -4.58
C SER A 166 10.88 21.44 -4.62
N ALA A 167 11.95 22.18 -4.39
CA ALA A 167 11.99 23.64 -4.51
C ALA A 167 12.91 24.03 -5.68
N GLY A 168 12.36 24.69 -6.69
CA GLY A 168 13.08 25.13 -7.88
C GLY A 168 12.93 26.63 -8.11
N LYS A 169 14.04 27.38 -8.16
CA LYS A 169 14.07 28.77 -8.64
C LYS A 169 14.90 28.82 -9.93
N GLY A 170 14.29 29.33 -11.01
CA GLY A 170 14.95 29.46 -12.31
C GLY A 170 14.65 30.79 -12.98
N ARG A 171 15.65 31.33 -13.67
CA ARG A 171 15.52 32.46 -14.59
C ARG A 171 15.63 31.93 -16.02
N ALA A 172 14.68 32.31 -16.86
CA ALA A 172 14.69 32.04 -18.29
C ALA A 172 14.76 33.38 -19.02
N VAL A 173 15.69 33.51 -19.95
CA VAL A 173 15.78 34.66 -20.86
C VAL A 173 15.71 34.10 -22.27
N THR A 174 14.73 34.55 -23.02
CA THR A 174 14.53 34.22 -24.43
C THR A 174 14.64 35.50 -25.24
N ALA A 175 15.57 35.52 -26.20
CA ALA A 175 15.79 36.65 -27.09
C ALA A 175 15.73 36.14 -28.55
N GLY A 176 14.91 36.78 -29.37
CA GLY A 176 14.91 36.57 -30.82
C GLY A 176 15.94 37.50 -31.46
N VAL A 177 16.85 36.96 -32.26
CA VAL A 177 17.84 37.76 -33.00
C VAL A 177 17.89 37.24 -34.43
N GLY A 178 17.38 38.04 -35.37
CA GLY A 178 17.42 37.75 -36.81
C GLY A 178 16.38 38.55 -37.60
N PRO A 179 16.56 38.74 -38.91
CA PRO A 179 15.57 39.37 -39.77
C PRO A 179 14.30 38.52 -39.82
N ALA A 180 13.14 39.11 -39.54
CA ALA A 180 11.86 38.44 -39.70
C ALA A 180 11.52 38.40 -41.20
N VAL A 181 11.48 37.21 -41.79
CA VAL A 181 11.02 37.05 -43.18
C VAL A 181 9.50 36.96 -43.14
N GLY A 182 8.84 37.96 -43.73
CA GLY A 182 7.39 38.09 -43.78
C GLY A 182 6.88 38.07 -45.20
N LEU A 183 5.96 37.15 -45.51
CA LEU A 183 5.21 37.15 -46.77
C LEU A 183 3.76 37.53 -46.47
N GLY A 184 3.23 38.49 -47.22
CA GLY A 184 1.85 38.95 -47.09
C GLY A 184 1.23 39.25 -48.45
N ALA A 185 0.04 38.70 -48.68
CA ALA A 185 -0.79 39.06 -49.83
C ALA A 185 -1.94 39.94 -49.32
N ALA A 186 -2.14 41.08 -49.98
CA ALA A 186 -3.29 41.94 -49.77
C ALA A 186 -4.19 41.83 -50.99
N ALA A 187 -5.30 41.10 -50.87
CA ALA A 187 -6.42 41.20 -51.79
C ALA A 187 -7.58 41.80 -51.00
N ASN A 188 -8.24 42.79 -51.59
CA ASN A 188 -9.20 43.70 -50.95
C ASN A 188 -10.09 42.99 -49.91
N ALA A 189 -9.96 43.44 -48.65
CA ALA A 189 -10.64 43.04 -47.41
C ALA A 189 -10.04 41.88 -46.56
N ALA A 190 -8.99 41.17 -46.98
CA ALA A 190 -8.33 40.16 -46.14
C ALA A 190 -6.80 40.30 -46.13
N VAL A 191 -6.19 40.47 -44.94
CA VAL A 191 -4.73 40.50 -44.79
C VAL A 191 -4.26 39.25 -44.07
N VAL A 192 -3.49 38.41 -44.77
CA VAL A 192 -2.79 37.25 -44.19
C VAL A 192 -1.30 37.57 -44.14
N ARG A 193 -0.72 37.55 -42.93
CA ARG A 193 0.73 37.70 -42.71
C ARG A 193 1.28 36.43 -42.11
N ALA A 194 2.29 35.84 -42.75
CA ALA A 194 3.11 34.80 -42.16
C ALA A 194 4.49 35.37 -41.83
N THR A 195 4.93 35.21 -40.58
CA THR A 195 6.22 35.68 -40.07
C THR A 195 6.99 34.53 -39.45
N ALA A 196 8.24 34.32 -39.88
CA ALA A 196 9.16 33.36 -39.26
C ALA A 196 10.30 34.09 -38.55
N MET A 197 10.57 33.73 -37.28
CA MET A 197 11.64 34.31 -36.47
C MET A 197 12.49 33.22 -35.80
N PRO A 198 13.83 33.28 -35.90
CA PRO A 198 14.70 32.44 -35.08
C PRO A 198 14.72 32.94 -33.62
N VAL A 199 14.65 32.01 -32.68
CA VAL A 199 14.61 32.27 -31.23
C VAL A 199 15.74 31.51 -30.55
N ALA A 200 16.55 32.21 -29.76
CA ALA A 200 17.53 31.62 -28.86
C ALA A 200 17.10 31.82 -27.41
N GLY A 201 17.16 30.75 -26.61
CA GLY A 201 16.76 30.74 -25.21
C GLY A 201 17.85 30.16 -24.32
N ALA A 202 18.07 30.79 -23.17
CA ALA A 202 18.90 30.24 -22.11
C ALA A 202 18.07 30.13 -20.83
N ARG A 203 17.98 28.92 -20.28
CA ARG A 203 17.31 28.66 -18.99
C ARG A 203 18.33 28.15 -17.99
N LYS A 204 18.41 28.80 -16.85
CA LYS A 204 19.22 28.36 -15.71
C LYS A 204 18.31 28.18 -14.51
N ALA A 205 18.23 26.97 -14.00
CA ALA A 205 17.47 26.64 -12.81
C ALA A 205 18.37 26.00 -11.76
N ARG A 206 18.16 26.39 -10.51
CA ARG A 206 18.67 25.68 -9.34
C ARG A 206 17.51 24.91 -8.76
N TYR A 207 17.70 23.62 -8.54
CA TYR A 207 16.73 22.78 -7.85
C TYR A 207 17.37 22.22 -6.59
N SER A 208 16.60 22.20 -5.51
CA SER A 208 16.85 21.39 -4.34
C SER A 208 15.66 20.45 -4.21
N VAL A 209 15.93 19.15 -4.31
CA VAL A 209 14.98 18.10 -3.97
C VAL A 209 15.43 17.58 -2.63
N ASN A 210 14.60 17.73 -1.61
CA ASN A 210 14.77 17.03 -0.35
C ASN A 210 13.78 15.87 -0.37
N GLU A 211 14.29 14.67 -0.57
CA GLU A 211 13.50 13.45 -0.59
C GLU A 211 13.79 12.69 0.70
N GLN A 212 12.89 12.75 1.67
CA GLN A 212 12.98 11.91 2.85
C GLN A 212 12.16 10.65 2.59
N THR A 213 12.86 9.54 2.44
CA THR A 213 12.27 8.21 2.35
C THR A 213 12.41 7.53 3.70
N VAL A 214 11.29 7.37 4.40
CA VAL A 214 11.23 6.49 5.56
C VAL A 214 10.82 5.12 5.03
N SER A 215 11.76 4.18 5.04
CA SER A 215 11.48 2.78 4.74
C SER A 215 11.50 2.01 6.05
N SER A 216 10.37 1.44 6.42
CA SER A 216 10.29 0.52 7.55
C SER A 216 9.86 -0.85 7.04
N ARG A 217 10.58 -1.87 7.47
CA ARG A 217 10.28 -3.27 7.19
C ARG A 217 10.02 -3.94 8.53
N GLN A 218 8.85 -4.53 8.67
CA GLN A 218 8.53 -5.37 9.81
C GLN A 218 8.24 -6.77 9.28
N GLY A 219 8.66 -7.78 10.02
CA GLY A 219 8.44 -9.15 9.60
C GLY A 219 8.87 -10.13 10.66
N ALA A 220 8.60 -11.39 10.40
CA ALA A 220 9.06 -12.48 11.23
C ALA A 220 9.80 -13.49 10.37
N GLU A 221 10.87 -14.03 10.92
CA GLU A 221 11.34 -15.33 10.48
C GLU A 221 10.64 -16.38 11.33
N VAL A 222 9.67 -17.04 10.72
CA VAL A 222 8.95 -18.13 11.35
C VAL A 222 9.74 -19.40 11.09
N ARG A 223 10.38 -19.90 12.14
CA ARG A 223 10.93 -21.24 12.21
C ARG A 223 9.96 -22.12 13.01
N GLY A 224 10.24 -23.41 13.05
CA GLY A 224 9.39 -24.38 13.73
C GLY A 224 8.49 -25.17 12.76
N GLU A 225 7.77 -26.12 13.33
CA GLU A 225 6.99 -27.07 12.56
C GLU A 225 5.83 -26.41 11.82
N LYS A 226 5.68 -26.72 10.54
CA LYS A 226 4.59 -26.20 9.72
C LYS A 226 3.57 -27.27 9.37
N ALA A 227 2.32 -26.84 9.26
CA ALA A 227 1.20 -27.58 8.72
C ALA A 227 0.77 -26.92 7.41
N LEU A 228 0.54 -27.76 6.40
CA LEU A 228 0.01 -27.35 5.12
C LEU A 228 -1.49 -27.63 5.06
N TYR A 229 -2.23 -26.66 4.54
CA TYR A 229 -3.67 -26.72 4.34
C TYR A 229 -4.01 -26.48 2.88
N LEU A 230 -5.01 -27.21 2.38
CA LEU A 230 -5.69 -26.87 1.15
C LEU A 230 -6.92 -26.03 1.51
N GLY A 231 -6.97 -24.79 1.03
CA GLY A 231 -8.05 -23.86 1.28
C GLY A 231 -8.86 -23.51 0.05
N THR A 232 -10.14 -23.25 0.24
CA THR A 232 -11.01 -22.63 -0.76
C THR A 232 -11.15 -21.16 -0.41
N VAL A 233 -10.70 -20.28 -1.31
CA VAL A 233 -10.77 -18.84 -1.15
C VAL A 233 -11.80 -18.28 -2.13
N GLN A 234 -12.80 -17.56 -1.62
CA GLN A 234 -13.77 -16.85 -2.45
C GLN A 234 -13.34 -15.40 -2.61
N LEU A 235 -13.08 -15.00 -3.86
CA LEU A 235 -12.84 -13.62 -4.23
C LEU A 235 -14.14 -12.96 -4.64
N THR A 236 -14.40 -11.78 -4.08
CA THR A 236 -15.44 -10.85 -4.53
C THR A 236 -14.76 -9.69 -5.23
N VAL A 237 -15.17 -9.45 -6.47
CA VAL A 237 -14.61 -8.42 -7.34
C VAL A 237 -15.69 -7.41 -7.66
N GLU A 238 -15.37 -6.13 -7.52
CA GLU A 238 -16.26 -5.04 -7.88
C GLU A 238 -15.59 -4.06 -8.83
N GLY A 239 -16.26 -3.71 -9.92
CA GLY A 239 -15.75 -2.78 -10.93
C GLY A 239 -16.18 -1.33 -10.70
N THR A 240 -15.38 -0.38 -11.20
CA THR A 240 -15.72 1.04 -11.31
C THR A 240 -15.37 1.60 -12.69
N GLY A 241 -15.86 2.80 -12.99
CA GLY A 241 -15.71 3.48 -14.27
C GLY A 241 -16.96 3.43 -15.17
N PRO A 242 -16.82 3.70 -16.49
CA PRO A 242 -17.96 3.86 -17.39
C PRO A 242 -18.82 2.60 -17.48
N ARG A 243 -20.15 2.75 -17.46
CA ARG A 243 -21.13 1.65 -17.54
C ARG A 243 -21.53 1.34 -18.97
N SER A 244 -21.49 0.05 -19.33
CA SER A 244 -22.06 -0.43 -20.58
C SER A 244 -23.59 -0.40 -20.48
N ALA A 245 -24.30 -0.41 -21.60
CA ALA A 245 -25.77 -0.45 -21.59
C ALA A 245 -26.32 -1.63 -20.76
N GLY A 246 -25.67 -2.80 -20.83
CA GLY A 246 -26.03 -3.95 -20.02
C GLY A 246 -25.89 -3.71 -18.51
N MET A 247 -24.80 -3.04 -18.09
CA MET A 247 -24.55 -2.72 -16.67
C MET A 247 -25.43 -1.59 -16.13
N ILE A 248 -26.00 -0.77 -17.00
CA ILE A 248 -27.01 0.22 -16.61
C ILE A 248 -28.33 -0.50 -16.32
N LEU A 249 -28.71 -1.47 -17.15
CA LEU A 249 -29.93 -2.27 -16.99
C LEU A 249 -29.83 -3.31 -15.87
N ARG A 250 -28.62 -3.81 -15.62
CA ARG A 250 -28.31 -4.87 -14.63
C ARG A 250 -27.09 -4.49 -13.78
N PRO A 251 -27.25 -3.59 -12.79
CA PRO A 251 -26.14 -3.11 -11.97
C PRO A 251 -25.40 -4.21 -11.22
N GLU A 252 -26.05 -5.33 -10.90
CA GLU A 252 -25.48 -6.50 -10.25
C GLU A 252 -24.32 -7.14 -11.03
N THR A 253 -24.28 -6.96 -12.35
CA THR A 253 -23.16 -7.42 -13.21
C THR A 253 -21.84 -6.70 -12.92
N ARG A 254 -21.84 -5.67 -12.06
CA ARG A 254 -20.65 -5.00 -11.54
C ARG A 254 -20.01 -5.68 -10.35
N VAL A 255 -20.59 -6.78 -9.89
CA VAL A 255 -20.05 -7.62 -8.83
C VAL A 255 -19.92 -9.04 -9.37
N ALA A 256 -18.75 -9.64 -9.20
CA ALA A 256 -18.52 -11.03 -9.57
C ALA A 256 -17.82 -11.75 -8.43
N THR A 257 -18.16 -13.02 -8.24
CA THR A 257 -17.48 -13.90 -7.30
C THR A 257 -16.70 -14.96 -8.05
N HIS A 258 -15.49 -15.27 -7.60
CA HIS A 258 -14.67 -16.33 -8.16
C HIS A 258 -14.00 -17.11 -7.04
N THR A 259 -14.03 -18.43 -7.11
CA THR A 259 -13.40 -19.30 -6.09
C THR A 259 -12.08 -19.81 -6.60
N LEU A 260 -11.04 -19.75 -5.78
CA LEU A 260 -9.73 -20.33 -6.03
C LEU A 260 -9.41 -21.37 -4.96
N GLN A 261 -8.72 -22.43 -5.35
CA GLN A 261 -8.09 -23.33 -4.39
C GLN A 261 -6.64 -22.92 -4.16
N VAL A 262 -6.27 -22.75 -2.90
CA VAL A 262 -4.97 -22.21 -2.48
C VAL A 262 -4.33 -23.13 -1.45
N TRP A 263 -3.05 -23.37 -1.60
CA TRP A 263 -2.20 -24.00 -0.59
C TRP A 263 -1.67 -22.96 0.38
N VAL A 264 -1.95 -23.18 1.67
CA VAL A 264 -1.60 -22.26 2.76
C VAL A 264 -0.77 -23.02 3.79
N ALA A 265 0.38 -22.48 4.14
CA ALA A 265 1.19 -22.95 5.25
C ALA A 265 0.95 -22.09 6.49
N LEU A 266 0.83 -22.76 7.64
CA LEU A 266 0.78 -22.14 8.97
C LEU A 266 1.75 -22.88 9.89
N ARG A 267 2.23 -22.23 10.93
CA ARG A 267 2.96 -22.92 12.00
C ARG A 267 1.98 -23.84 12.74
N ALA A 268 2.41 -25.04 13.09
CA ALA A 268 1.54 -26.09 13.61
C ALA A 268 0.97 -25.74 14.99
N ASP A 269 1.76 -25.08 15.83
CA ASP A 269 1.35 -24.58 17.15
C ASP A 269 0.37 -23.40 17.05
N GLU A 270 0.61 -22.42 16.17
CA GLU A 270 -0.35 -21.34 15.90
C GLU A 270 -1.66 -21.90 15.30
N ALA A 271 -1.57 -22.89 14.40
CA ALA A 271 -2.75 -23.53 13.85
C ALA A 271 -3.57 -24.25 14.94
N GLN A 272 -2.90 -24.90 15.91
CA GLN A 272 -3.56 -25.51 17.06
C GLN A 272 -4.20 -24.47 18.00
N GLU A 273 -3.54 -23.33 18.25
CA GLU A 273 -4.12 -22.20 19.01
C GLU A 273 -5.40 -21.67 18.34
N LEU A 274 -5.42 -21.62 17.01
CA LEU A 274 -6.59 -21.23 16.22
C LEU A 274 -7.69 -22.30 16.14
N GLY A 275 -7.48 -23.47 16.75
CA GLY A 275 -8.43 -24.59 16.73
C GLY A 275 -8.49 -25.34 15.38
N LEU A 276 -7.49 -25.16 14.50
CA LEU A 276 -7.43 -25.90 13.24
C LEU A 276 -6.97 -27.35 13.47
N PRO A 277 -7.56 -28.32 12.74
CA PRO A 277 -7.11 -29.71 12.80
C PRO A 277 -5.71 -29.83 12.20
N LEU A 278 -4.79 -30.46 12.93
CA LEU A 278 -3.44 -30.69 12.42
C LEU A 278 -3.39 -31.86 11.41
N PRO A 279 -2.44 -31.83 10.46
CA PRO A 279 -2.20 -32.97 9.57
C PRO A 279 -1.93 -34.29 10.33
N PRO A 280 -2.26 -35.45 9.75
CA PRO A 280 -2.04 -36.74 10.39
C PRO A 280 -0.59 -36.94 10.87
N GLY A 281 -0.42 -37.42 12.10
CA GLY A 281 0.90 -37.67 12.68
C GLY A 281 1.62 -36.43 13.21
N LYS A 282 0.99 -35.25 13.18
CA LYS A 282 1.50 -34.03 13.82
C LYS A 282 0.86 -33.81 15.19
N GLN A 283 1.69 -33.45 16.14
CA GLN A 283 1.30 -32.87 17.42
C GLN A 283 2.07 -31.58 17.58
N ALA A 284 1.40 -30.49 17.96
CA ALA A 284 2.06 -29.25 18.30
C ALA A 284 1.91 -28.99 19.80
N GLY A 285 2.92 -28.32 20.37
CA GLY A 285 2.83 -27.80 21.73
C GLY A 285 2.11 -26.45 21.77
N ASP A 286 2.08 -25.83 22.94
CA ASP A 286 1.52 -24.49 23.09
C ASP A 286 2.31 -23.46 22.28
N PHE A 287 1.61 -22.62 21.52
CA PHE A 287 2.21 -21.55 20.71
C PHE A 287 2.92 -20.52 21.59
N ILE A 288 2.27 -20.09 22.67
CA ILE A 288 2.83 -19.20 23.68
C ILE A 288 3.12 -20.03 24.92
N LYS A 289 4.39 -20.12 25.29
CA LYS A 289 4.81 -20.80 26.52
C LYS A 289 4.72 -19.83 27.68
N PRO A 290 3.83 -20.05 28.65
CA PRO A 290 3.80 -19.21 29.83
C PRO A 290 5.14 -19.33 30.57
N PRO A 291 5.57 -18.27 31.27
CA PRO A 291 6.78 -18.33 32.07
C PRO A 291 6.69 -19.49 33.08
N PRO A 292 7.78 -20.23 33.34
CA PRO A 292 7.77 -21.28 34.34
C PRO A 292 7.36 -20.68 35.68
N ARG A 293 6.29 -21.19 36.28
CA ARG A 293 5.94 -20.86 37.68
C ARG A 293 7.08 -21.40 38.52
N GLY A 294 7.82 -20.51 39.18
CA GLY A 294 8.91 -20.91 40.07
C GLY A 294 8.40 -21.94 41.07
N GLU A 295 9.06 -23.10 41.09
CA GLU A 295 8.79 -24.15 42.08
C GLU A 295 8.96 -23.56 43.49
N GLU A 296 8.01 -23.87 44.37
CA GLU A 296 8.09 -23.55 45.80
C GLU A 296 9.30 -24.24 46.43
N GLY A 297 10.45 -23.56 46.48
CA GLY A 297 11.60 -24.06 47.23
C GLY A 297 12.93 -23.47 46.81
N GLY A 298 13.24 -22.27 47.29
CA GLY A 298 14.61 -21.75 47.23
C GLY A 298 14.67 -20.24 47.23
N ALA A 299 15.26 -19.67 48.28
CA ALA A 299 15.35 -18.23 48.51
C ALA A 299 16.10 -17.47 47.40
N GLU A 300 15.68 -16.21 47.21
CA GLU A 300 16.31 -15.15 46.41
C GLU A 300 16.30 -15.37 44.87
N GLY A 301 15.10 -15.42 44.29
CA GLY A 301 14.89 -15.32 42.84
C GLY A 301 13.85 -14.26 42.51
N ALA A 302 14.29 -13.09 42.06
CA ALA A 302 13.45 -11.98 41.61
C ALA A 302 12.38 -12.46 40.62
N SER A 303 11.09 -12.24 40.93
CA SER A 303 9.95 -12.10 40.00
C SER A 303 10.15 -12.63 38.57
N ALA A 304 10.54 -13.89 38.41
CA ALA A 304 11.12 -14.39 37.16
C ALA A 304 10.11 -14.60 36.02
N GLY A 305 8.81 -14.33 36.28
CA GLY A 305 7.73 -14.58 35.33
C GLY A 305 7.17 -13.36 34.62
N GLN A 306 7.27 -12.14 35.17
CA GLN A 306 6.59 -10.98 34.61
C GLN A 306 7.59 -10.05 33.91
N ARG A 307 7.66 -10.21 32.59
CA ARG A 307 8.43 -9.36 31.68
C ARG A 307 7.59 -8.14 31.31
N HIS A 308 8.27 -7.03 31.03
CA HIS A 308 7.66 -5.76 30.66
C HIS A 308 8.36 -5.16 29.44
N LEU A 309 7.64 -4.35 28.68
CA LEU A 309 8.22 -3.56 27.60
C LEU A 309 8.88 -2.30 28.19
N PRO A 310 10.19 -2.07 27.99
CA PRO A 310 10.89 -0.94 28.61
C PRO A 310 10.28 0.41 28.19
N PHE A 311 10.00 0.56 26.89
CA PHE A 311 9.45 1.78 26.29
C PHE A 311 7.99 1.61 25.81
N GLY A 312 7.28 0.59 26.31
CA GLY A 312 5.92 0.25 25.88
C GLY A 312 5.83 -0.18 24.41
N ALA A 313 4.61 -0.17 23.86
CA ALA A 313 4.33 -0.64 22.51
C ALA A 313 4.92 0.22 21.39
N MET A 314 5.31 1.47 21.68
CA MET A 314 6.00 2.37 20.74
C MET A 314 7.50 2.08 20.59
N GLY A 315 8.06 1.11 21.33
CA GLY A 315 9.46 0.72 21.17
C GLY A 315 9.78 0.22 19.76
N SER A 316 10.92 0.62 19.19
CA SER A 316 11.32 0.24 17.82
C SER A 316 11.58 -1.27 17.64
N SER A 317 11.83 -2.00 18.74
CA SER A 317 11.98 -3.46 18.78
C SER A 317 10.67 -4.23 18.82
N VAL A 318 9.54 -3.54 19.03
CA VAL A 318 8.22 -4.16 19.12
C VAL A 318 7.61 -4.23 17.72
N THR A 319 6.93 -5.32 17.39
CA THR A 319 6.08 -5.44 16.20
C THR A 319 4.64 -5.66 16.61
N LEU A 320 3.71 -4.95 15.97
CA LEU A 320 2.28 -5.14 16.14
C LEU A 320 1.81 -6.28 15.24
N GLY A 321 0.97 -7.18 15.74
CA GLY A 321 0.34 -8.30 15.02
C GLY A 321 -1.13 -8.46 15.39
N ARG A 322 -1.84 -9.30 14.62
CA ARG A 322 -3.30 -9.50 14.72
C ARG A 322 -4.15 -8.22 14.59
N LEU A 323 -3.66 -7.19 13.90
CA LEU A 323 -4.42 -5.97 13.66
C LEU A 323 -5.47 -6.19 12.56
N ASP A 324 -6.75 -6.02 12.88
CA ASP A 324 -7.84 -6.03 11.91
C ASP A 324 -8.22 -4.59 11.49
N THR A 325 -8.09 -4.30 10.19
CA THR A 325 -8.49 -3.01 9.62
C THR A 325 -9.83 -3.06 8.89
N ALA A 326 -10.45 -4.23 8.74
CA ALA A 326 -11.72 -4.36 8.03
C ALA A 326 -12.85 -3.52 8.68
N PRO A 327 -13.02 -3.48 10.02
CA PRO A 327 -14.01 -2.61 10.65
C PRO A 327 -13.72 -1.13 10.40
N LEU A 328 -12.45 -0.73 10.45
CA LEU A 328 -12.01 0.64 10.16
C LEU A 328 -12.36 1.06 8.73
N LEU A 329 -11.97 0.26 7.75
CA LEU A 329 -12.22 0.55 6.33
C LEU A 329 -13.71 0.58 6.02
N LYS A 330 -14.48 -0.33 6.61
CA LYS A 330 -15.95 -0.35 6.47
C LYS A 330 -16.57 0.93 7.03
N ALA A 331 -16.24 1.32 8.25
CA ALA A 331 -16.78 2.52 8.88
C ALA A 331 -16.41 3.81 8.11
N VAL A 332 -15.18 3.92 7.61
CA VAL A 332 -14.77 5.04 6.76
C VAL A 332 -15.54 5.03 5.44
N GLN A 333 -15.67 3.90 4.75
CA GLN A 333 -16.42 3.83 3.49
C GLN A 333 -17.90 4.18 3.69
N GLU A 334 -18.53 3.70 4.76
CA GLU A 334 -19.91 4.02 5.12
C GLU A 334 -20.10 5.51 5.44
N LEU A 335 -19.14 6.13 6.15
CA LEU A 335 -19.16 7.57 6.41
C LEU A 335 -19.13 8.39 5.10
N PHE A 336 -18.27 8.01 4.15
CA PHE A 336 -18.19 8.67 2.84
C PHE A 336 -19.41 8.42 1.95
N ALA A 337 -20.11 7.30 2.14
CA ALA A 337 -21.35 6.98 1.44
C ALA A 337 -22.57 7.73 2.04
N THR A 338 -22.57 7.95 3.35
CA THR A 338 -23.75 8.44 4.09
C THR A 338 -23.71 9.96 4.30
N ASP A 339 -22.54 10.57 4.52
CA ASP A 339 -22.44 12.02 4.73
C ASP A 339 -22.52 12.78 3.39
N PRO A 340 -23.55 13.63 3.17
CA PRO A 340 -23.68 14.42 1.95
C PRO A 340 -22.49 15.35 1.66
N ARG A 341 -21.74 15.75 2.70
CA ARG A 341 -20.57 16.64 2.57
C ARG A 341 -19.36 15.92 1.96
N LEU A 342 -19.29 14.60 2.12
CA LEU A 342 -18.21 13.74 1.62
C LEU A 342 -18.55 13.07 0.27
N THR A 343 -19.72 13.37 -0.28
CA THR A 343 -20.14 12.86 -1.58
C THR A 343 -19.16 13.28 -2.70
N GLY A 344 -18.74 12.30 -3.51
CA GLY A 344 -17.89 12.52 -4.68
C GLY A 344 -16.38 12.53 -4.42
N TYR A 345 -15.92 12.17 -3.21
CA TYR A 345 -14.49 11.96 -2.92
C TYR A 345 -13.99 10.56 -3.29
N LEU A 346 -14.83 9.54 -3.09
CA LEU A 346 -14.55 8.15 -3.41
C LEU A 346 -15.37 7.73 -4.65
N PRO A 347 -14.87 6.79 -5.46
CA PRO A 347 -15.59 6.29 -6.61
C PRO A 347 -16.68 5.32 -6.17
N ALA A 348 -17.74 5.22 -6.95
CA ALA A 348 -18.75 4.18 -6.75
C ALA A 348 -18.23 2.84 -7.28
N PHE A 349 -18.29 1.80 -6.44
CA PHE A 349 -17.98 0.42 -6.80
C PHE A 349 -19.24 -0.44 -6.85
N GLY A 350 -19.17 -1.50 -7.66
CA GLY A 350 -20.22 -2.52 -7.72
C GLY A 350 -21.54 -1.97 -8.27
N ALA A 351 -22.64 -2.42 -7.67
CA ALA A 351 -24.00 -2.03 -8.08
C ALA A 351 -24.28 -0.53 -7.85
N THR A 352 -23.55 0.13 -6.95
CA THR A 352 -23.74 1.54 -6.59
C THR A 352 -23.59 2.46 -7.79
N ALA A 353 -24.63 3.23 -8.11
CA ALA A 353 -24.62 4.12 -9.26
C ALA A 353 -23.58 5.25 -9.09
N PRO A 354 -22.73 5.52 -10.10
CA PRO A 354 -21.88 6.71 -10.07
C PRO A 354 -22.74 7.97 -10.13
N SER A 355 -22.25 9.08 -9.58
CA SER A 355 -23.00 10.34 -9.64
C SER A 355 -23.08 10.83 -11.10
N ALA A 356 -24.29 11.26 -11.51
CA ALA A 356 -24.66 11.51 -12.91
C ALA A 356 -23.84 12.60 -13.63
N SER A 357 -23.01 13.35 -12.91
CA SER A 357 -22.24 14.49 -13.42
C SER A 357 -20.72 14.34 -13.23
N THR A 358 -20.21 13.14 -12.91
CA THR A 358 -18.76 12.97 -12.68
C THR A 358 -18.00 13.13 -13.99
N GLY A 359 -17.27 14.24 -14.13
CA GLY A 359 -16.35 14.43 -15.25
C GLY A 359 -15.16 13.47 -15.19
N ARG A 360 -14.44 13.28 -16.30
CA ARG A 360 -13.28 12.39 -16.37
C ARG A 360 -12.20 12.71 -15.33
N GLU A 361 -11.83 13.99 -15.17
CA GLU A 361 -10.84 14.42 -14.19
C GLU A 361 -11.30 14.14 -12.75
N GLU A 362 -12.61 14.27 -12.48
CA GLU A 362 -13.18 13.97 -11.15
C GLU A 362 -13.19 12.45 -10.87
N ALA A 363 -13.50 11.62 -11.87
CA ALA A 363 -13.44 10.16 -11.75
C ALA A 363 -12.01 9.63 -11.59
N GLU A 364 -11.02 10.25 -12.24
CA GLU A 364 -9.60 9.98 -12.03
C GLU A 364 -9.17 10.39 -10.60
N ALA A 365 -9.58 11.58 -10.14
CA ALA A 365 -9.28 12.04 -8.77
C ALA A 365 -9.93 11.16 -7.70
N GLN A 366 -11.16 10.69 -7.90
CA GLN A 366 -11.84 9.76 -7.00
C GLN A 366 -11.07 8.44 -6.87
N ARG A 367 -10.65 7.84 -7.99
CA ARG A 367 -9.87 6.60 -7.99
C ARG A 367 -8.50 6.78 -7.35
N ALA A 368 -7.84 7.92 -7.58
CA ALA A 368 -6.60 8.28 -6.89
C ALA A 368 -6.80 8.40 -5.37
N ASN A 369 -7.82 9.16 -4.93
CA ASN A 369 -8.17 9.30 -3.51
C ASN A 369 -8.44 7.94 -2.85
N TYR A 370 -9.18 7.05 -3.53
CA TYR A 370 -9.48 5.72 -2.99
C TYR A 370 -8.23 4.84 -2.88
N ARG A 371 -7.34 4.85 -3.89
CA ARG A 371 -6.06 4.15 -3.80
C ARG A 371 -5.19 4.69 -2.67
N ASP A 372 -5.10 6.01 -2.52
CA ASP A 372 -4.34 6.65 -1.44
C ASP A 372 -4.91 6.29 -0.07
N LEU A 373 -6.24 6.25 0.06
CA LEU A 373 -6.94 5.80 1.27
C LEU A 373 -6.61 4.34 1.60
N MET A 374 -6.82 3.43 0.65
CA MET A 374 -6.59 2.00 0.87
C MET A 374 -5.11 1.69 1.14
N ALA A 375 -4.18 2.37 0.45
CA ALA A 375 -2.75 2.19 0.68
C ALA A 375 -2.35 2.66 2.09
N THR A 376 -2.84 3.83 2.52
CA THR A 376 -2.42 4.42 3.80
C THR A 376 -3.10 3.75 4.99
N LEU A 377 -4.36 3.31 4.84
CA LEU A 377 -5.11 2.63 5.91
C LEU A 377 -4.96 1.11 5.87
N SER A 378 -4.10 0.57 5.00
CA SER A 378 -3.79 -0.86 4.98
C SER A 378 -3.12 -1.32 6.28
N GLU A 379 -3.41 -2.55 6.69
CA GLU A 379 -2.84 -3.19 7.87
C GLU A 379 -1.31 -3.09 7.86
N THR A 380 -0.69 -3.42 6.72
CA THR A 380 0.76 -3.34 6.52
C THR A 380 1.28 -1.94 6.86
N ASN A 381 0.62 -0.88 6.36
CA ASN A 381 1.06 0.48 6.60
C ASN A 381 0.83 0.92 8.07
N LEU A 382 -0.28 0.49 8.68
CA LEU A 382 -0.58 0.80 10.08
C LEU A 382 0.38 0.10 11.05
N ARG A 383 0.70 -1.18 10.83
CA ARG A 383 1.69 -1.95 11.62
C ARG A 383 3.08 -1.35 11.51
N VAL A 384 3.49 -1.08 10.28
CA VAL A 384 4.82 -0.56 9.99
C VAL A 384 5.02 0.86 10.55
N ASN A 385 3.96 1.67 10.59
CA ASN A 385 3.97 3.01 11.20
C ASN A 385 3.29 3.03 12.57
N LYS A 386 3.38 1.95 13.37
CA LYS A 386 2.74 1.86 14.68
C LYS A 386 3.07 3.04 15.61
N ASP A 387 4.29 3.57 15.54
CA ASP A 387 4.71 4.67 16.41
C ASP A 387 3.93 5.94 16.10
N GLN A 388 3.63 6.19 14.81
CA GLN A 388 2.75 7.29 14.40
C GLN A 388 1.30 6.97 14.74
N LEU A 389 0.85 5.73 14.56
CA LEU A 389 -0.50 5.30 14.91
C LEU A 389 -0.81 5.57 16.39
N LEU A 390 0.10 5.21 17.30
CA LEU A 390 -0.04 5.34 18.75
C LEU A 390 0.32 6.75 19.29
N SER A 391 0.72 7.69 18.43
CA SER A 391 1.07 9.06 18.84
C SER A 391 0.32 10.14 18.03
N THR A 392 0.90 10.60 16.92
CA THR A 392 0.38 11.72 16.14
C THR A 392 -0.80 11.35 15.24
N GLY A 393 -1.07 10.05 15.05
CA GLY A 393 -2.01 9.49 14.10
C GLY A 393 -1.51 9.57 12.65
N ILE A 394 -1.91 8.58 11.85
CA ILE A 394 -1.63 8.48 10.42
C ILE A 394 -2.69 9.26 9.65
N ARG A 395 -2.28 10.04 8.66
CA ARG A 395 -3.16 11.01 7.98
C ARG A 395 -3.23 10.73 6.48
N VAL A 396 -4.45 10.62 5.97
CA VAL A 396 -4.74 10.58 4.53
C VAL A 396 -5.36 11.89 4.11
N ARG A 397 -4.88 12.48 3.02
CA ARG A 397 -5.48 13.69 2.45
C ARG A 397 -6.14 13.37 1.12
N LEU A 398 -7.46 13.43 1.09
CA LEU A 398 -8.28 13.27 -0.11
C LEU A 398 -8.58 14.63 -0.72
N ARG A 399 -8.35 14.76 -2.02
CA ARG A 399 -8.50 16.04 -2.72
C ARG A 399 -9.68 16.00 -3.67
N ARG A 400 -10.52 17.04 -3.61
CA ARG A 400 -11.58 17.26 -4.59
C ARG A 400 -11.54 18.70 -5.08
N LYS A 401 -11.57 18.88 -6.39
CA LYS A 401 -11.64 20.20 -7.03
C LYS A 401 -13.01 20.38 -7.62
N THR A 402 -13.71 21.42 -7.20
CA THR A 402 -14.93 21.88 -7.85
C THR A 402 -14.61 23.08 -8.75
N THR A 403 -15.62 23.62 -9.43
CA THR A 403 -15.47 24.81 -10.28
C THR A 403 -14.94 26.01 -9.49
N MET A 404 -15.44 26.20 -8.26
CA MET A 404 -15.13 27.38 -7.43
C MET A 404 -14.17 27.11 -6.26
N HIS A 405 -14.13 25.88 -5.73
CA HIS A 405 -13.41 25.55 -4.50
C HIS A 405 -12.47 24.35 -4.67
N SER A 406 -11.42 24.33 -3.87
CA SER A 406 -10.59 23.17 -3.59
C SER A 406 -10.94 22.70 -2.19
N HIS A 407 -11.45 21.48 -2.08
CA HIS A 407 -11.80 20.88 -0.81
C HIS A 407 -10.82 19.75 -0.52
N ASP A 408 -10.15 19.83 0.62
CA ASP A 408 -9.22 18.83 1.11
C ASP A 408 -9.82 18.19 2.35
N VAL A 409 -10.15 16.90 2.27
CA VAL A 409 -10.59 16.11 3.43
C VAL A 409 -9.39 15.35 3.97
N GLN A 410 -9.15 15.50 5.26
CA GLN A 410 -8.11 14.80 5.99
C GLN A 410 -8.76 13.76 6.89
N VAL A 411 -8.44 12.49 6.65
CA VAL A 411 -8.81 11.37 7.53
C VAL A 411 -7.58 11.06 8.39
N ARG A 412 -7.69 11.22 9.71
CA ARG A 412 -6.64 10.93 10.66
C ARG A 412 -7.04 9.70 11.48
N VAL A 413 -6.22 8.66 11.46
CA VAL A 413 -6.41 7.45 12.28
C VAL A 413 -5.37 7.45 13.39
N HIS A 414 -5.81 7.30 14.63
CA HIS A 414 -4.94 7.13 15.79
C HIS A 414 -5.41 5.94 16.62
N GLY A 415 -4.48 5.28 17.31
CA GLY A 415 -4.75 4.14 18.16
C GLY A 415 -4.47 4.46 19.62
N ASP A 416 -5.41 4.12 20.49
CA ASP A 416 -5.22 4.09 21.93
C ASP A 416 -4.96 2.63 22.33
N LEU A 417 -3.81 2.36 22.95
CA LEU A 417 -3.46 1.02 23.39
C LEU A 417 -3.48 0.96 24.92
N ASP A 418 -4.16 -0.05 25.44
CA ASP A 418 -4.17 -0.35 26.88
C ASP A 418 -2.83 -0.93 27.36
N GLU A 419 -2.73 -1.17 28.67
CA GLU A 419 -1.52 -1.72 29.27
C GLU A 419 -1.19 -3.10 28.69
N ALA A 420 0.03 -3.24 28.16
CA ALA A 420 0.49 -4.49 27.55
C ALA A 420 0.79 -5.54 28.62
N THR A 421 0.12 -6.69 28.54
CA THR A 421 0.27 -7.80 29.48
C THR A 421 1.14 -8.90 28.89
N HIS A 422 2.12 -9.40 29.63
CA HIS A 422 3.00 -10.48 29.17
C HIS A 422 2.22 -11.80 29.09
N LEU A 423 2.14 -12.39 27.89
CA LEU A 423 1.45 -13.66 27.66
C LEU A 423 2.41 -14.85 27.79
N GLY A 424 3.68 -14.66 27.43
CA GLY A 424 4.71 -15.70 27.47
C GLY A 424 5.71 -15.58 26.32
N ASP A 425 6.53 -16.62 26.15
CA ASP A 425 7.56 -16.67 25.12
C ASP A 425 7.18 -17.61 23.97
N ILE A 426 7.58 -17.23 22.76
CA ILE A 426 7.47 -17.99 21.53
C ILE A 426 8.88 -18.34 21.08
N ASP A 427 9.19 -19.64 21.03
CA ASP A 427 10.44 -20.15 20.47
C ASP A 427 10.40 -20.14 18.93
N ASP A 428 11.56 -20.16 18.29
CA ASP A 428 11.70 -20.27 16.82
C ASP A 428 11.00 -19.11 16.07
N TRP A 429 10.96 -17.93 16.68
CA TRP A 429 10.30 -16.75 16.13
C TRP A 429 11.23 -15.54 16.15
N LEU A 430 11.85 -15.23 15.00
CA LEU A 430 12.75 -14.09 14.87
C LEU A 430 11.94 -12.83 14.53
N VAL A 431 11.71 -11.97 15.51
CA VAL A 431 11.12 -10.65 15.25
C VAL A 431 12.14 -9.77 14.52
N ARG A 432 11.80 -9.34 13.29
CA ARG A 432 12.61 -8.41 12.52
C ARG A 432 11.88 -7.07 12.42
N SER A 433 12.40 -6.05 13.06
CA SER A 433 12.03 -4.67 12.79
C SER A 433 13.22 -3.94 12.18
N HIS A 434 12.98 -3.30 11.05
CA HIS A 434 13.88 -2.38 10.39
C HIS A 434 13.16 -1.04 10.28
N ALA A 435 13.76 0.01 10.81
CA ALA A 435 13.36 1.38 10.51
C ALA A 435 14.59 2.06 9.91
N GLY A 436 14.51 2.40 8.63
CA GLY A 436 15.55 3.14 7.92
C GLY A 436 14.98 4.49 7.48
N VAL A 437 15.58 5.58 7.96
CA VAL A 437 15.31 6.91 7.41
C VAL A 437 16.42 7.21 6.42
N ALA A 438 16.10 7.22 5.12
CA ALA A 438 16.99 7.67 4.08
C ALA A 438 16.59 9.09 3.66
N ALA A 439 17.40 10.08 4.02
CA ALA A 439 17.25 11.43 3.50
C ALA A 439 18.14 11.59 2.26
N ASN A 440 17.52 11.85 1.11
CA ASN A 440 18.16 12.21 -0.15
C ASN A 440 18.06 13.73 -0.33
N VAL A 441 19.09 14.45 0.08
CA VAL A 441 19.21 15.88 -0.27
C VAL A 441 19.95 15.98 -1.60
N GLN A 442 19.21 16.16 -2.69
CA GLN A 442 19.78 16.43 -4.02
C GLN A 442 19.74 17.92 -4.32
N THR A 443 20.91 18.55 -4.38
CA THR A 443 21.04 19.91 -4.91
C THR A 443 21.68 19.86 -6.29
N GLY A 444 21.10 20.58 -7.25
CA GLY A 444 21.56 20.54 -8.62
C GLY A 444 21.41 21.86 -9.35
N ARG A 445 22.30 22.06 -10.34
CA ARG A 445 22.21 23.16 -11.29
C ARG A 445 21.91 22.57 -12.66
N SER A 446 20.76 22.96 -13.23
CA SER A 446 20.43 22.64 -14.62
C SER A 446 20.56 23.90 -15.46
N SER A 447 21.37 23.85 -16.52
CA SER A 447 21.41 24.88 -17.54
C SER A 447 21.07 24.26 -18.89
N SER A 448 20.05 24.80 -19.57
CA SER A 448 19.69 24.42 -20.93
C SER A 448 19.82 25.61 -21.86
N ARG A 449 20.40 25.36 -23.03
CA ARG A 449 20.43 26.30 -24.15
C ARG A 449 19.50 25.74 -25.22
N SER A 450 18.57 26.55 -25.69
CA SER A 450 17.62 26.18 -26.74
C SER A 450 17.78 27.10 -27.93
N ILE A 451 17.74 26.52 -29.12
CA ILE A 451 17.67 27.23 -30.40
C ILE A 451 16.45 26.68 -31.13
N GLY A 452 15.60 27.58 -31.63
CA GLY A 452 14.37 27.20 -32.31
C GLY A 452 13.91 28.23 -33.32
N GLY A 453 12.87 27.87 -34.06
CA GLY A 453 12.16 28.76 -34.97
C GLY A 453 10.72 28.92 -34.53
N MET A 454 10.21 30.13 -34.60
CA MET A 454 8.80 30.46 -34.39
C MET A 454 8.20 30.88 -35.73
N VAL A 455 7.06 30.30 -36.07
CA VAL A 455 6.23 30.70 -37.21
C VAL A 455 4.90 31.21 -36.68
N LEU A 456 4.55 32.45 -37.04
CA LEU A 456 3.33 33.11 -36.64
C LEU A 456 2.56 33.51 -37.90
N ALA A 457 1.37 32.95 -38.06
CA ALA A 457 0.42 33.29 -39.11
C ALA A 457 -0.74 34.08 -38.50
N GLN A 458 -1.00 35.28 -39.01
CA GLN A 458 -2.06 36.16 -38.54
C GLN A 458 -2.96 36.54 -39.72
N ALA A 459 -4.25 36.27 -39.59
CA ALA A 459 -5.28 36.62 -40.56
C ALA A 459 -6.24 37.67 -39.95
N ARG A 460 -6.46 38.78 -40.66
CA ARG A 460 -7.34 39.88 -40.24
C ARG A 460 -8.32 40.20 -41.36
N LEU A 461 -9.61 40.00 -41.09
CA LEU A 461 -10.76 40.37 -41.92
C LEU A 461 -11.53 41.48 -41.19
N VAL A 462 -11.92 42.57 -41.87
CA VAL A 462 -12.72 43.68 -41.28
C VAL A 462 -13.70 44.23 -42.33
N PRO A 463 -14.98 44.51 -42.01
CA PRO A 463 -15.55 44.76 -40.67
C PRO A 463 -16.56 43.72 -40.13
N GLY A 464 -16.39 43.36 -38.84
CA GLY A 464 -17.13 42.33 -38.09
C GLY A 464 -16.16 41.33 -37.45
N VAL A 465 -15.64 41.66 -36.26
CA VAL A 465 -14.30 41.27 -35.77
C VAL A 465 -14.10 39.77 -35.51
N LEU A 466 -13.32 39.09 -36.37
CA LEU A 466 -12.72 37.80 -36.06
C LEU A 466 -11.26 37.79 -36.55
N THR A 467 -10.31 37.76 -35.61
CA THR A 467 -8.88 37.65 -35.90
C THR A 467 -8.39 36.26 -35.53
N GLY A 468 -7.96 35.49 -36.53
CA GLY A 468 -7.34 34.19 -36.33
C GLY A 468 -5.82 34.32 -36.34
N SER A 469 -5.14 33.90 -35.28
CA SER A 469 -3.67 33.78 -35.28
C SER A 469 -3.27 32.36 -34.89
N ALA A 470 -2.47 31.71 -35.73
CA ALA A 470 -1.87 30.41 -35.46
C ALA A 470 -0.37 30.61 -35.20
N ARG A 471 0.11 30.10 -34.06
CA ARG A 471 1.51 30.15 -33.66
C ARG A 471 2.05 28.73 -33.57
N TYR A 472 3.11 28.45 -34.30
CA TYR A 472 3.84 27.19 -34.25
C TYR A 472 5.29 27.45 -33.86
N GLU A 473 5.76 26.80 -32.81
CA GLU A 473 7.11 26.98 -32.27
C GLU A 473 7.81 25.62 -32.21
N ARG A 474 8.99 25.52 -32.85
CA ARG A 474 9.82 24.31 -32.83
C ARG A 474 11.18 24.66 -32.28
N THR A 475 11.44 24.24 -31.04
CA THR A 475 12.69 24.48 -30.32
C THR A 475 13.46 23.17 -30.08
N SER A 476 14.75 23.16 -30.42
CA SER A 476 15.69 22.12 -30.00
C SER A 476 16.47 22.61 -28.78
N SER A 477 16.56 21.82 -27.72
CA SER A 477 17.24 22.22 -26.48
C SER A 477 18.28 21.20 -26.04
N GLY A 478 19.51 21.66 -25.80
CA GLY A 478 20.59 20.89 -25.17
C GLY A 478 20.78 21.33 -23.73
N GLY A 479 20.74 20.38 -22.78
CA GLY A 479 20.89 20.65 -21.35
C GLY A 479 22.09 19.94 -20.74
N ARG A 480 22.79 20.60 -19.82
CA ARG A 480 23.72 19.96 -18.87
C ARG A 480 23.13 20.02 -17.47
N ARG A 481 23.07 18.87 -16.79
CA ARG A 481 22.69 18.76 -15.37
C ARG A 481 23.95 18.40 -14.59
N ASN A 482 24.29 19.22 -13.59
CA ASN A 482 25.28 18.86 -12.58
C ASN A 482 24.52 18.54 -11.29
N GLN A 483 24.66 17.30 -10.82
CA GLN A 483 24.08 16.79 -9.57
C GLN A 483 25.19 16.70 -8.52
N GLY A 484 24.96 17.25 -7.32
CA GLY A 484 25.74 16.85 -6.14
C GLY A 484 25.29 15.44 -5.71
N GLY A 485 26.25 14.57 -5.37
CA GLY A 485 25.95 13.20 -4.95
C GLY A 485 25.06 13.15 -3.70
N PRO A 486 24.24 12.10 -3.54
CA PRO A 486 23.35 11.95 -2.40
C PRO A 486 24.16 11.79 -1.10
N THR A 487 23.75 12.48 -0.04
CA THR A 487 24.24 12.20 1.31
C THR A 487 23.23 11.30 2.00
N THR A 488 23.48 9.99 1.99
CA THR A 488 22.62 9.00 2.63
C THR A 488 23.09 8.77 4.06
N ARG A 489 22.27 9.10 5.06
CA ARG A 489 22.38 8.53 6.40
C ARG A 489 21.33 7.44 6.50
N THR A 490 21.73 6.24 6.90
CA THR A 490 20.84 5.10 7.15
C THR A 490 21.17 4.53 8.51
N ASP A 491 20.34 4.81 9.51
CA ASP A 491 20.41 4.09 10.79
C ASP A 491 19.57 2.82 10.61
N VAL A 492 20.19 1.65 10.83
CA VAL A 492 19.55 0.34 10.66
C VAL A 492 19.65 -0.41 11.98
N LEU A 493 18.50 -0.63 12.62
CA LEU A 493 18.39 -1.64 13.65
C LEU A 493 17.95 -2.93 12.96
N THR A 494 18.70 -4.01 13.16
CA THR A 494 18.30 -5.35 12.77
C THR A 494 18.33 -6.19 14.02
N ASN A 495 17.16 -6.42 14.57
CA ASN A 495 16.99 -7.20 15.79
C ASN A 495 16.77 -8.66 15.38
N GLY A 496 17.45 -9.59 16.05
CA GLY A 496 17.30 -11.00 15.74
C GLY A 496 17.66 -11.88 16.95
N SER A 497 16.64 -12.28 17.71
CA SER A 497 16.72 -13.43 18.62
C SER A 497 15.78 -14.55 18.18
N GLU A 498 16.20 -15.80 18.38
CA GLU A 498 15.39 -16.99 18.12
C GLU A 498 14.19 -17.11 19.09
N LYS A 499 14.14 -16.29 20.15
CA LYS A 499 13.04 -16.20 21.10
C LYS A 499 12.36 -14.84 21.05
N ALA A 500 11.04 -14.85 20.96
CA ALA A 500 10.21 -13.66 21.03
C ALA A 500 9.32 -13.71 22.28
N SER A 501 9.25 -12.62 23.04
CA SER A 501 8.23 -12.45 24.06
C SER A 501 6.97 -11.84 23.46
N ALA A 502 5.84 -12.46 23.77
CA ALA A 502 4.51 -12.05 23.34
C ALA A 502 3.78 -11.29 24.45
N PHE A 503 3.18 -10.17 24.07
CA PHE A 503 2.33 -9.37 24.93
C PHE A 503 0.96 -9.18 24.28
N GLY A 504 -0.09 -9.19 25.09
CA GLY A 504 -1.46 -8.91 24.70
C GLY A 504 -1.85 -7.50 25.14
N ALA A 505 -2.55 -6.78 24.28
CA ALA A 505 -3.10 -5.46 24.62
C ALA A 505 -4.39 -5.21 23.83
N ALA A 506 -5.35 -4.51 24.42
CA ALA A 506 -6.50 -4.01 23.70
C ALA A 506 -6.12 -2.73 22.96
N LEU A 507 -6.38 -2.68 21.65
CA LEU A 507 -6.18 -1.52 20.80
C LEU A 507 -7.53 -0.98 20.37
N ARG A 508 -7.78 0.31 20.65
CA ARG A 508 -8.92 1.04 20.10
C ARG A 508 -8.46 1.95 18.99
N LEU A 509 -9.09 1.86 17.82
CA LEU A 509 -8.83 2.74 16.68
C LEU A 509 -9.85 3.87 16.62
N ASN A 510 -9.37 5.11 16.52
CA ASN A 510 -10.19 6.30 16.40
C ASN A 510 -9.91 6.99 15.06
N VAL A 511 -10.94 7.52 14.42
CA VAL A 511 -10.85 8.21 13.13
C VAL A 511 -11.42 9.62 13.23
N ASP A 512 -10.60 10.62 12.98
CA ASP A 512 -11.03 12.01 12.87
C ASP A 512 -11.08 12.43 11.40
N VAL A 513 -12.22 12.94 10.95
CA VAL A 513 -12.39 13.47 9.59
C VAL A 513 -12.51 14.98 9.63
N THR A 514 -11.51 15.68 9.12
CA THR A 514 -11.47 17.15 9.04
C THR A 514 -11.53 17.60 7.59
N MET A 515 -12.45 18.50 7.26
CA MET A 515 -12.51 19.12 5.95
C MET A 515 -11.91 20.52 6.00
N THR A 516 -11.06 20.82 5.02
CA THR A 516 -10.52 22.15 4.78
C THR A 516 -10.97 22.64 3.41
N SER A 517 -11.64 23.79 3.36
CA SER A 517 -12.12 24.38 2.11
C SER A 517 -11.28 25.62 1.75
N ARG A 518 -10.99 25.77 0.46
CA ARG A 518 -10.21 26.91 -0.05
C ARG A 518 -10.73 27.36 -1.41
N GLN A 519 -10.95 28.66 -1.60
CA GLN A 519 -11.40 29.22 -2.87
C GLN A 519 -10.30 29.11 -3.96
N ARG A 520 -10.66 28.76 -5.21
CA ARG A 520 -9.70 28.56 -6.32
C ARG A 520 -9.09 29.89 -6.80
N LYS A 521 -7.85 29.82 -7.31
CA LYS A 521 -7.10 30.98 -7.84
C LYS A 521 -7.84 31.76 -8.94
N LEU A 522 -8.64 31.07 -9.78
CA LEU A 522 -9.46 31.72 -10.80
C LEU A 522 -10.58 32.58 -10.20
N ALA A 523 -11.25 32.11 -9.14
CA ALA A 523 -12.27 32.89 -8.43
C ALA A 523 -11.65 34.05 -7.60
N ARG A 524 -10.42 33.87 -7.09
CA ARG A 524 -9.63 34.95 -6.46
C ARG A 524 -9.24 36.06 -7.44
N ALA A 525 -9.09 35.75 -8.73
CA ALA A 525 -8.78 36.74 -9.75
C ALA A 525 -10.00 37.61 -10.11
N VAL A 526 -11.22 37.08 -9.93
CA VAL A 526 -12.49 37.78 -10.21
C VAL A 526 -12.99 38.57 -8.99
N THR A 527 -12.59 38.17 -7.78
CA THR A 527 -12.93 38.86 -6.53
C THR A 527 -11.65 39.12 -5.74
N PRO A 528 -10.94 40.24 -5.98
CA PRO A 528 -9.77 40.59 -5.18
C PRO A 528 -10.23 40.95 -3.77
N GLY A 529 -10.09 40.00 -2.84
CA GLY A 529 -10.46 40.17 -1.43
C GLY A 529 -9.27 40.61 -0.57
N GLY A 530 -9.53 41.49 0.39
CA GLY A 530 -8.56 41.96 1.40
C GLY A 530 -8.06 40.87 2.36
N PRO A 531 -7.05 41.20 3.19
CA PRO A 531 -6.35 40.23 4.04
C PRO A 531 -7.31 39.51 5.00
N GLY A 532 -7.25 38.17 5.05
CA GLY A 532 -8.01 37.33 5.97
C GLY A 532 -9.19 36.55 5.38
N ARG A 533 -9.77 36.97 4.24
CA ARG A 533 -10.91 36.26 3.60
C ARG A 533 -10.54 34.96 2.86
N ASP A 534 -9.24 34.73 2.67
CA ASP A 534 -8.70 33.65 1.82
C ASP A 534 -8.07 32.50 2.64
N ALA A 535 -8.23 32.54 3.97
CA ALA A 535 -7.72 31.54 4.88
C ALA A 535 -8.50 30.22 4.74
N PRO A 536 -7.83 29.06 4.73
CA PRO A 536 -8.53 27.78 4.70
C PRO A 536 -9.35 27.61 5.98
N GLU A 537 -10.64 27.34 5.84
CA GLU A 537 -11.52 27.03 6.98
C GLU A 537 -11.43 25.52 7.28
N ALA A 538 -10.88 25.17 8.44
CA ALA A 538 -10.82 23.81 8.93
C ALA A 538 -12.07 23.51 9.78
N ARG A 539 -12.81 22.46 9.42
CA ARG A 539 -13.99 22.00 10.16
C ARG A 539 -13.90 20.51 10.41
N LEU A 540 -13.93 20.10 11.67
CA LEU A 540 -14.12 18.70 12.05
C LEU A 540 -15.53 18.28 11.63
N LEU A 541 -15.62 17.22 10.83
CA LEU A 541 -16.89 16.68 10.32
C LEU A 541 -17.42 15.57 11.20
N SER A 542 -16.56 14.62 11.57
CA SER A 542 -16.92 13.45 12.36
C SER A 542 -15.71 12.87 13.09
N GLY A 543 -15.97 12.23 14.23
CA GLY A 543 -15.06 11.33 14.94
C GLY A 543 -15.72 9.95 15.02
N LEU A 544 -15.05 8.91 14.54
CA LEU A 544 -15.49 7.52 14.66
C LEU A 544 -14.64 6.84 15.72
N HIS A 545 -15.30 6.17 16.67
CA HIS A 545 -14.66 5.32 17.67
C HIS A 545 -15.00 3.88 17.31
N LEU A 546 -13.98 3.09 17.00
CA LEU A 546 -14.14 1.67 16.68
C LEU A 546 -14.08 0.85 17.97
N GLU A 547 -14.61 -0.36 17.91
CA GLU A 547 -14.52 -1.31 19.02
C GLU A 547 -13.06 -1.68 19.31
N GLU A 548 -12.80 -2.01 20.57
CA GLU A 548 -11.51 -2.52 21.02
C GLU A 548 -11.24 -3.88 20.37
N GLN A 549 -9.99 -4.08 19.95
CA GLN A 549 -9.52 -5.34 19.38
C GLN A 549 -8.26 -5.81 20.11
N ASP A 550 -8.19 -7.11 20.33
CA ASP A 550 -7.01 -7.73 20.93
C ASP A 550 -5.87 -7.81 19.91
N VAL A 551 -4.79 -7.07 20.20
CA VAL A 551 -3.59 -7.09 19.38
C VAL A 551 -2.45 -7.79 20.09
N ARG A 552 -1.55 -8.37 19.30
CA ARG A 552 -0.35 -9.03 19.80
C ARG A 552 0.86 -8.14 19.55
N LEU A 553 1.65 -7.90 20.59
CA LEU A 553 2.94 -7.25 20.49
C LEU A 553 4.03 -8.31 20.63
N LEU A 554 4.93 -8.36 19.66
CA LEU A 554 6.07 -9.26 19.69
C LEU A 554 7.35 -8.44 19.79
N THR A 555 8.25 -8.84 20.68
CA THR A 555 9.60 -8.26 20.80
C THR A 555 10.58 -9.40 21.02
N PRO A 556 11.84 -9.29 20.59
CA PRO A 556 12.89 -10.19 21.06
C PRO A 556 12.89 -10.25 22.59
N ALA A 557 13.01 -11.46 23.14
CA ALA A 557 12.93 -11.72 24.58
C ALA A 557 13.95 -10.88 25.38
N GLU A 558 15.13 -10.66 24.81
CA GLU A 558 16.26 -9.92 25.39
C GLU A 558 15.98 -8.42 25.51
N PHE A 559 14.96 -7.89 24.83
CA PHE A 559 14.55 -6.50 24.93
C PHE A 559 13.39 -6.27 25.91
N THR A 560 13.06 -7.28 26.70
CA THR A 560 12.13 -7.14 27.81
C THR A 560 12.87 -6.91 29.13
N VAL A 561 12.23 -6.21 30.06
CA VAL A 561 12.79 -5.89 31.37
C VAL A 561 11.95 -6.52 32.49
N GLY A 562 12.59 -6.81 33.63
CA GLY A 562 11.89 -7.28 34.82
C GLY A 562 11.06 -6.18 35.48
N THR A 563 10.19 -6.55 36.41
CA THR A 563 9.27 -5.62 37.10
C THR A 563 10.01 -4.51 37.86
N GLU A 564 11.11 -4.84 38.54
CA GLU A 564 11.90 -3.84 39.29
C GLU A 564 12.61 -2.83 38.38
N GLU A 565 13.15 -3.30 37.26
CA GLU A 565 13.77 -2.45 36.25
C GLU A 565 12.73 -1.57 35.56
N LYS A 566 11.55 -2.11 35.25
CA LYS A 566 10.43 -1.34 34.72
C LYS A 566 10.02 -0.21 35.67
N ARG A 567 9.86 -0.51 36.97
CA ARG A 567 9.57 0.53 37.99
C ARG A 567 10.67 1.60 38.05
N ARG A 568 11.94 1.23 37.93
CA ARG A 568 13.05 2.20 37.89
C ARG A 568 13.00 3.09 36.65
N LEU A 569 12.72 2.52 35.48
CA LEU A 569 12.56 3.27 34.23
C LEU A 569 11.37 4.24 34.30
N ASP A 570 10.23 3.78 34.82
CA ASP A 570 9.02 4.60 34.94
C ASP A 570 9.20 5.72 35.98
N ALA A 571 9.91 5.46 37.08
CA ALA A 571 10.28 6.47 38.07
C ALA A 571 11.30 7.49 37.52
N GLY A 572 12.19 7.07 36.62
CA GLY A 572 13.22 7.91 36.00
C GLY A 572 12.77 8.70 34.77
N GLY A 573 11.59 8.41 34.22
CA GLY A 573 11.05 9.00 32.97
C GLY A 573 10.81 10.52 32.97
N GLY A 574 11.06 11.20 34.09
CA GLY A 574 11.02 12.66 34.21
C GLY A 574 12.39 13.35 34.10
N GLN A 575 13.50 12.61 34.05
CA GLN A 575 14.84 13.21 34.03
C GLN A 575 15.32 13.35 32.59
N ALA A 576 15.39 14.59 32.09
CA ALA A 576 16.04 14.90 30.83
C ALA A 576 17.44 14.25 30.79
N PRO A 577 17.91 13.76 29.62
CA PRO A 577 19.25 13.22 29.53
C PRO A 577 20.21 14.25 30.12
N GLY A 578 20.98 13.83 31.13
CA GLY A 578 22.03 14.66 31.69
C GLY A 578 22.96 15.13 30.58
N PRO A 579 23.63 16.29 30.75
CA PRO A 579 24.55 16.80 29.73
C PRO A 579 25.48 15.69 29.26
N GLU A 580 25.59 15.52 27.93
CA GLU A 580 26.47 14.54 27.30
C GLU A 580 27.83 14.58 28.01
N GLN A 581 28.18 13.49 28.70
CA GLN A 581 29.54 13.38 29.21
C GLN A 581 30.46 13.33 27.99
N PRO A 582 31.44 14.24 27.88
CA PRO A 582 32.38 14.20 26.79
C PRO A 582 33.18 12.91 26.87
N VAL A 583 32.78 11.91 26.08
CA VAL A 583 33.60 10.73 25.87
C VAL A 583 34.75 11.19 24.99
N ALA A 584 35.93 11.32 25.59
CA ALA A 584 37.15 11.59 24.86
C ALA A 584 37.36 10.40 23.90
N ALA A 585 37.09 10.63 22.62
CA ALA A 585 37.29 9.65 21.56
C ALA A 585 38.80 9.40 21.39
N ALA A 586 39.34 8.48 22.19
CA ALA A 586 40.71 8.00 22.10
C ALA A 586 40.70 6.50 21.76
N GLY A 587 40.24 6.17 20.55
CA GLY A 587 40.50 4.88 19.91
C GLY A 587 39.71 3.67 20.43
N ILE A 588 39.48 2.72 19.52
CA ILE A 588 38.69 1.48 19.72
C ILE A 588 39.41 0.47 20.65
N GLY A 589 40.66 0.75 21.06
CA GLY A 589 41.50 -0.19 21.82
C GLY A 589 41.17 -0.33 23.30
N ASP A 590 40.56 0.67 23.95
CA ASP A 590 40.40 0.68 25.41
C ASP A 590 39.06 0.09 25.91
N LEU A 591 38.17 -0.33 25.02
CA LEU A 591 36.93 -1.02 25.43
C LEU A 591 37.17 -2.43 26.00
N ALA A 592 38.39 -2.97 25.88
CA ALA A 592 38.75 -4.28 26.44
C ALA A 592 39.11 -4.24 27.94
N ALA A 593 39.26 -3.06 28.55
CA ALA A 593 39.65 -2.93 29.96
C ALA A 593 38.46 -2.66 30.92
N LEU A 594 37.23 -2.60 30.40
CA LEU A 594 36.00 -2.34 31.16
C LEU A 594 35.06 -3.57 31.25
N ALA A 595 35.61 -4.77 31.08
CA ALA A 595 34.89 -6.04 31.33
C ALA A 595 35.16 -6.56 32.75
#